data_AF-A0A3D1JME6-F1
#
_entry.id   AF-A0A3D1JME6-F1
#
_cell.length_a   1.000
_cell.length_b   1.000
_cell.length_c   1.000
_cell.angle_alpha   90.00
_cell.angle_beta   90.00
_cell.angle_gamma   90.00
#
_symmetry.space_group_name_H-M   'P 1'
#
loop_
_entity.id
_entity.type
_entity.pdbx_description
1 polymer ?
#
loop_
_entity_poly.entity_id
_entity_poly.type
_entity_poly.pdbx_seq_one_letter_code
_entity_poly.pdbx_strand_id
1 'polypeptide(L)'
;MRLTVIEFAERYRIKEAAASKLLRRAALDGRLEVSYDDSYKATYTGSSERYLELSREYRERKPQRRPSKPRTLLGRTQPVARTSPWAGLLP
;
A
#
# COMPACT_ATOMS: atom_id res chain seq x y z
N MET A 1 24.13 14.61 -3.93
CA MET A 1 23.58 13.88 -5.09
C MET A 1 22.23 14.51 -5.44
N ARG A 2 21.90 14.68 -6.73
CA ARG A 2 20.63 15.29 -7.17
C ARG A 2 19.79 14.26 -7.93
N LEU A 3 18.48 14.24 -7.69
CA LEU A 3 17.54 13.36 -8.35
C LEU A 3 16.21 14.07 -8.61
N THR A 4 15.67 13.85 -9.80
CA THR A 4 14.27 14.13 -10.10
C THR A 4 13.36 13.02 -9.57
N VAL A 5 12.05 13.30 -9.53
CA VAL A 5 11.04 12.30 -9.13
C VAL A 5 11.11 11.05 -10.00
N ILE A 6 11.31 11.22 -11.31
CA ILE A 6 11.36 10.13 -12.29
C ILE A 6 12.59 9.26 -12.03
N GLU A 7 13.77 9.86 -11.90
CA GLU A 7 15.01 9.11 -11.64
C GLU A 7 14.94 8.32 -10.32
N PHE A 8 14.34 8.90 -9.28
CA PHE A 8 14.14 8.19 -8.00
C PHE A 8 13.14 7.02 -8.16
N ALA A 9 12.02 7.25 -8.86
CA ALA A 9 11.01 6.24 -9.11
C ALA A 9 11.59 5.03 -9.86
N GLU A 10 12.37 5.28 -10.92
CA GLU A 10 13.02 4.24 -11.71
C GLU A 10 14.07 3.48 -10.90
N ARG A 11 14.97 4.22 -10.22
CA ARG A 11 16.07 3.64 -9.46
C ARG A 11 15.62 2.71 -8.35
N TYR A 12 14.54 3.06 -7.65
CA TYR A 12 14.05 2.27 -6.51
C TYR A 12 12.83 1.41 -6.85
N ARG A 13 12.40 1.39 -8.12
CA ARG A 13 11.20 0.70 -8.62
C ARG A 13 9.94 1.07 -7.83
N ILE A 14 9.74 2.37 -7.60
CA ILE A 14 8.60 2.95 -6.88
C ILE A 14 7.69 3.62 -7.91
N LYS A 15 6.36 3.57 -7.70
CA LYS A 15 5.43 4.32 -8.55
C LYS A 15 5.71 5.82 -8.47
N GLU A 16 5.74 6.51 -9.60
CA GLU A 16 6.06 7.94 -9.67
C GLU A 16 5.22 8.81 -8.71
N ALA A 17 3.91 8.57 -8.64
CA ALA A 17 3.02 9.28 -7.71
C ALA A 17 3.40 9.06 -6.23
N ALA A 18 3.91 7.88 -5.87
CA ALA A 18 4.39 7.59 -4.52
C ALA A 18 5.77 8.20 -4.27
N ALA A 19 6.68 8.10 -5.24
CA ALA A 19 7.98 8.77 -5.21
C ALA A 19 7.84 10.28 -5.00
N SER A 20 6.95 10.92 -5.76
CA SER A 20 6.64 12.35 -5.62
C SER A 20 6.21 12.72 -4.20
N LYS A 21 5.28 11.94 -3.61
CA LYS A 21 4.83 12.17 -2.23
C LYS A 21 5.94 11.98 -1.20
N LEU A 22 6.77 10.95 -1.35
CA LEU A 22 7.90 10.68 -0.44
C LEU A 22 8.92 11.81 -0.47
N LEU A 23 9.32 12.23 -1.68
CA LEU A 23 10.33 13.27 -1.86
C LEU A 23 9.83 14.62 -1.37
N ARG A 24 8.57 14.99 -1.69
CA ARG A 24 7.94 16.22 -1.15
C ARG A 24 7.89 16.18 0.37
N ARG A 25 7.51 15.05 0.96
CA ARG A 25 7.43 14.91 2.42
C ARG A 25 8.82 15.05 3.05
N ALA A 26 9.82 14.38 2.49
CA ALA A 26 11.20 14.47 2.96
C ALA A 26 11.77 15.88 2.85
N ALA A 27 11.42 16.64 1.81
CA ALA A 27 11.78 18.04 1.68
C ALA A 27 11.11 18.92 2.73
N LEU A 28 9.81 18.71 3.00
CA LEU A 28 9.08 19.39 4.06
C LEU A 28 9.64 19.09 5.45
N ASP A 29 10.10 17.85 5.67
CA ASP A 29 10.73 17.42 6.93
C ASP A 29 12.20 17.87 7.03
N GLY A 30 12.72 18.67 6.07
CA GLY A 30 14.09 19.19 6.05
C GLY A 30 15.18 18.15 5.79
N ARG A 31 14.80 16.95 5.35
CA ARG A 31 15.73 15.83 5.09
C ARG A 31 16.35 15.88 3.68
N LEU A 32 15.71 16.60 2.77
CA LEU A 32 16.16 16.86 1.40
C LEU A 32 15.99 18.34 1.09
N GLU A 33 16.88 18.89 0.29
CA GLU A 33 16.67 20.19 -0.33
C GLU A 33 15.86 20.01 -1.61
N VAL A 34 14.96 20.96 -1.90
CA VAL A 34 14.17 20.96 -3.14
C VAL A 34 14.43 22.26 -3.90
N SER A 35 14.66 22.12 -5.20
CA SER A 35 14.80 23.25 -6.12
C SER A 35 13.84 23.05 -7.29
N TYR A 36 13.30 24.15 -7.80
CA TYR A 36 12.40 24.15 -8.94
C TYR A 36 13.10 24.85 -10.10
N ASP A 37 13.07 24.21 -11.26
CA ASP A 37 13.47 24.82 -12.53
C ASP A 37 12.37 25.76 -13.05
N ASP A 38 12.68 26.61 -14.05
CA ASP A 38 11.72 27.50 -14.72
C ASP A 38 10.50 26.76 -15.29
N SER A 39 10.65 25.46 -15.59
CA SER A 39 9.55 24.58 -16.01
C SER A 39 8.72 24.00 -14.85
N TYR A 40 8.85 24.52 -13.63
CA TYR A 40 8.26 23.97 -12.39
C TYR A 40 8.64 22.52 -12.07
N LYS A 41 9.76 22.04 -12.63
CA LYS A 41 10.26 20.68 -12.38
C LYS A 41 11.03 20.65 -11.06
N ALA A 42 10.54 19.82 -10.12
CA ALA A 42 11.17 19.65 -8.83
C ALA A 42 12.39 18.71 -8.92
N THR A 43 13.54 19.22 -8.50
CA THR A 43 14.77 18.47 -8.30
C THR A 43 15.06 18.41 -6.80
N TYR A 44 15.37 17.23 -6.30
CA TYR A 44 15.71 17.01 -4.90
C TYR A 44 17.19 16.79 -4.77
N THR A 45 17.80 17.37 -3.75
CA THR A 45 19.23 17.22 -3.43
C THR A 45 19.37 16.62 -2.04
N GLY A 46 20.22 15.60 -1.93
CA GLY A 46 20.50 14.92 -0.67
C GLY A 46 21.63 13.91 -0.75
N SER A 47 21.84 13.18 0.35
CA SER A 47 22.78 12.06 0.40
C SER A 47 22.17 10.78 -0.17
N SER A 48 23.01 9.90 -0.72
CA SER A 48 22.58 8.60 -1.25
C SER A 48 21.92 7.73 -0.17
N GLU A 49 22.39 7.85 1.08
CA GLU A 49 21.85 7.15 2.25
C GLU A 49 20.41 7.59 2.53
N ARG A 50 20.15 8.91 2.49
CA ARG A 50 18.79 9.46 2.69
C ARG A 50 17.79 8.94 1.66
N TYR A 51 18.19 8.87 0.39
CA TYR A 51 17.32 8.28 -0.65
C TYR A 51 17.06 6.79 -0.42
N LEU A 52 18.07 6.05 0.03
CA LEU A 52 17.91 4.63 0.36
C LEU A 52 16.97 4.44 1.56
N GLU A 53 17.12 5.24 2.61
CA GLU A 53 16.23 5.25 3.78
C GLU A 53 14.78 5.50 3.36
N LEU A 54 14.51 6.51 2.52
CA LEU A 54 13.17 6.80 2.02
C LEU A 54 12.56 5.64 1.22
N SER A 55 13.39 4.96 0.42
CA SER A 55 12.95 3.77 -0.33
C SER A 55 12.59 2.59 0.60
N ARG A 56 13.33 2.43 1.71
CA ARG A 56 13.06 1.41 2.73
C ARG A 56 11.80 1.74 3.53
N GLU A 57 11.68 2.98 4.01
CA GLU A 57 10.50 3.46 4.74
C GLU A 57 9.21 3.25 3.92
N TYR A 58 9.27 3.50 2.61
CA TYR A 58 8.15 3.23 1.71
C TYR A 58 7.76 1.75 1.63
N ARG A 59 8.74 0.85 1.57
CA ARG A 59 8.51 -0.61 1.52
C ARG A 59 7.98 -1.13 2.84
N GLU A 60 8.50 -0.66 3.97
CA GLU A 60 8.05 -1.04 5.31
C GLU A 60 6.62 -0.55 5.60
N ARG A 61 6.27 0.66 5.15
CA ARG A 61 4.91 1.22 5.28
C ARG A 61 3.88 0.55 4.38
N LYS A 62 4.30 -0.24 3.40
CA LYS A 62 3.41 -1.12 2.64
C LYS A 62 3.48 -2.49 3.31
N PRO A 63 2.70 -2.78 4.37
CA PRO A 63 2.53 -4.16 4.78
C PRO A 63 2.05 -4.91 3.54
N GLN A 64 2.82 -5.91 3.13
CA GLN A 64 2.43 -6.89 2.13
C GLN A 64 0.95 -7.16 2.36
N ARG A 65 0.09 -6.84 1.38
CA ARG A 65 -1.36 -7.01 1.51
C ARG A 65 -1.56 -8.39 2.13
N ARG A 66 -1.98 -8.46 3.40
CA ARG A 66 -2.34 -9.73 4.00
C ARG A 66 -3.31 -10.36 3.02
N PRO A 67 -3.15 -11.64 2.63
CA PRO A 67 -4.14 -12.29 1.79
C PRO A 67 -5.48 -12.02 2.46
N SER A 68 -6.35 -11.30 1.74
CA SER A 68 -7.71 -11.03 2.17
C SER A 68 -8.25 -12.36 2.63
N LYS A 69 -8.73 -12.43 3.88
CA LYS A 69 -9.32 -13.64 4.47
C LYS A 69 -10.12 -14.37 3.38
N PRO A 70 -9.96 -15.70 3.23
CA PRO A 70 -10.79 -16.43 2.28
C PRO A 70 -12.24 -16.13 2.64
N ARG A 71 -13.01 -15.67 1.67
CA ARG A 71 -14.46 -15.46 1.79
C ARG A 71 -15.03 -16.77 2.30
N THR A 72 -15.38 -16.81 3.58
CA THR A 72 -16.06 -17.95 4.19
C THR A 72 -17.39 -18.04 3.45
N LEU A 73 -17.43 -18.91 2.44
CA LEU A 73 -18.66 -19.40 1.85
C LEU A 73 -19.41 -20.04 3.02
N LEU A 74 -20.41 -19.32 3.54
CA LEU A 74 -21.37 -19.88 4.48
C LEU A 74 -21.97 -21.10 3.79
N GLY A 75 -21.47 -22.27 4.18
CA GLY A 75 -22.00 -23.56 3.79
C GLY A 75 -23.48 -23.52 4.11
N ARG A 76 -24.28 -23.57 3.04
CA ARG A 76 -25.72 -23.77 3.02
C ARG A 76 -26.08 -24.78 4.11
N THR A 77 -26.69 -24.29 5.19
CA THR A 77 -27.22 -25.10 6.27
C THR A 77 -28.14 -26.16 5.65
N GLN A 78 -27.78 -27.43 5.81
CA GLN A 78 -28.64 -28.55 5.44
C GLN A 78 -29.98 -28.38 6.18
N PRO A 79 -31.13 -28.65 5.56
CA PRO A 79 -32.39 -28.70 6.29
C PRO A 79 -32.30 -29.90 7.25
N VAL A 80 -32.19 -29.59 8.54
CA VAL A 80 -32.40 -30.54 9.63
C VAL A 80 -33.77 -31.17 9.40
N ALA A 81 -33.78 -32.49 9.21
CA ALA A 81 -34.99 -33.29 9.16
C ALA A 81 -35.82 -32.99 10.41
N ARG A 82 -36.88 -32.21 10.23
CA ARG A 82 -37.85 -31.93 11.29
C ARG A 82 -38.82 -33.10 11.31
N THR A 83 -38.47 -34.14 12.06
CA THR A 83 -39.41 -35.17 12.49
C THR A 83 -40.56 -34.45 13.19
N SER A 84 -41.73 -34.43 12.55
CA SER A 84 -42.93 -33.82 13.10
C SER A 84 -43.38 -34.63 14.32
N PRO A 85 -43.71 -34.02 15.46
CA PRO A 85 -44.11 -34.74 16.68
C PRO A 85 -45.53 -35.33 16.60
N TRP A 86 -46.21 -35.22 15.46
CA TRP A 86 -47.55 -35.75 15.20
C TRP A 86 -47.53 -37.05 14.36
N ALA A 87 -46.39 -37.73 14.27
CA ALA A 87 -46.25 -39.03 13.60
C ALA A 87 -46.86 -40.20 14.40
N GLY A 88 -48.03 -39.97 14.98
CA GLY A 88 -48.70 -40.93 15.85
C GLY A 88 -50.05 -40.41 16.30
N LEU A 89 -50.96 -40.18 15.35
CA LEU A 89 -52.39 -40.03 15.61
C LEU A 89 -53.13 -39.97 14.28
N LEU A 90 -53.53 -41.12 13.76
CA LEU A 90 -54.87 -41.40 13.24
C LEU A 90 -55.00 -42.95 13.20
N PRO A 91 -56.20 -43.48 13.51
CA PRO A 91 -56.43 -44.89 13.83
C PRO A 91 -56.24 -45.86 12.66
#